data_AF-A0A915D4D9-F1
#
_entry.id   AF-A0A915D4D9-F1
#
_cell.length_a   1.000
_cell.length_b   1.000
_cell.length_c   1.000
_cell.angle_alpha   90.00
_cell.angle_beta   90.00
_cell.angle_gamma   90.00
#
_symmetry.space_group_name_H-M   'P 1'
#
loop_
_entity.id
_entity.type
_entity.pdbx_description
1 polymer ?
#
loop_
_entity_poly.entity_id
_entity_poly.type
_entity_poly.pdbx_seq_one_letter_code
_entity_poly.pdbx_strand_id
1 'polypeptide(L)'
;MVDWLGILAIVFFYLLILVVGIWAGRKTDEQKTGIGEQTEEVMLAGRNIGTLVGIFTMTATWVGGAYINGTAEALYNGGILGCQAPIGYALSLVLGGVLFARRMREAGYITMLDPFQIKYGQRVGGLMFFPALLGEVFWSAAILSALGATLSVILGLNMNASVILSAFIAVFYTFTGGLYAVAYTDVVQLFCIFIGLWVCVPASLLQDKTTDISANPSGWIGEVGGFREKSLWVDCMLLLIFGGIPWQVYFQRVLSSRTSEGAQKLSFIAGAGCLMMAIPPALIGAIARNTDWRLTEYSPWGNGTKSEHIPADQTSMVVPLVFQYLTPKWVTFIGLGAVSAAVMSSADSSVLSAASMFAHNIWKLTIRPHVNIL
;
A
#
# COMPACT_ATOMS: atom_id res chain seq x y z
N MET A 1 16.87 -23.40 -7.69
CA MET A 1 16.13 -24.45 -6.96
C MET A 1 14.93 -23.79 -6.31
N VAL A 2 13.74 -24.33 -6.50
CA VAL A 2 12.51 -23.78 -5.91
C VAL A 2 12.56 -23.95 -4.38
N ASP A 3 12.42 -22.86 -3.64
CA ASP A 3 12.46 -22.90 -2.17
C ASP A 3 11.09 -23.33 -1.62
N TRP A 4 10.93 -24.64 -1.41
CA TRP A 4 9.68 -25.24 -0.95
C TRP A 4 9.21 -24.69 0.42
N LEU A 5 10.14 -24.31 1.29
CA LEU A 5 9.81 -23.71 2.59
C LEU A 5 9.20 -22.31 2.40
N GLY A 6 9.76 -21.53 1.47
CA GLY A 6 9.20 -20.21 1.12
C GLY A 6 7.81 -20.30 0.52
N ILE A 7 7.59 -21.24 -0.39
CA ILE A 7 6.26 -21.49 -0.98
C ILE A 7 5.25 -21.87 0.10
N LEU A 8 5.61 -22.81 0.98
CA LEU A 8 4.74 -23.24 2.08
C LEU A 8 4.38 -22.07 3.02
N ALA A 9 5.35 -21.22 3.36
CA ALA A 9 5.12 -20.05 4.21
C ALA A 9 4.17 -19.03 3.57
N ILE A 10 4.32 -18.75 2.27
CA ILE A 10 3.45 -17.82 1.53
C ILE A 10 2.05 -18.40 1.36
N VAL A 11 1.93 -19.68 1.02
CA VAL A 11 0.62 -20.35 0.92
C VAL A 11 -0.08 -20.32 2.27
N PHE A 12 0.63 -20.63 3.36
CA PHE A 12 0.09 -20.52 4.71
C PHE A 12 -0.37 -19.10 5.03
N PHE A 13 0.43 -18.09 4.68
CA PHE A 13 0.10 -16.68 4.88
C PHE A 13 -1.14 -16.24 4.10
N TYR A 14 -1.24 -16.60 2.81
CA TYR A 14 -2.42 -16.32 1.99
C TYR A 14 -3.67 -17.03 2.51
N LEU A 15 -3.54 -18.29 2.96
CA LEU A 15 -4.64 -19.02 3.59
C LEU A 15 -5.09 -18.35 4.88
N LEU A 16 -4.16 -17.86 5.71
CA LEU A 16 -4.48 -17.13 6.93
C LEU A 16 -5.28 -15.86 6.63
N ILE A 17 -4.84 -15.05 5.66
CA ILE A 17 -5.58 -13.84 5.24
C ILE A 17 -6.96 -14.21 4.71
N LEU A 18 -7.05 -15.23 3.86
CA LEU A 18 -8.31 -15.68 3.28
C LEU A 18 -9.28 -16.16 4.37
N VAL A 19 -8.80 -16.91 5.36
CA VAL A 19 -9.62 -17.36 6.51
C VAL A 19 -10.10 -16.17 7.34
N VAL A 20 -9.23 -15.21 7.65
CA VAL A 20 -9.61 -14.00 8.40
C VAL A 20 -10.63 -13.18 7.62
N GLY A 21 -10.41 -13.01 6.30
CA GLY A 21 -11.31 -12.29 5.41
C GLY A 21 -12.69 -12.92 5.32
N ILE A 22 -12.76 -14.24 5.11
CA ILE A 22 -14.03 -14.98 5.08
C ILE A 22 -14.72 -14.94 6.45
N TRP A 23 -13.98 -15.12 7.54
CA TRP A 23 -14.54 -15.05 8.89
C TRP A 23 -15.15 -13.67 9.21
N ALA A 24 -14.42 -12.60 8.87
CA ALA A 24 -14.89 -11.22 9.02
C ALA A 24 -16.09 -10.91 8.11
N GLY A 25 -16.08 -11.42 6.87
CA GLY A 25 -17.21 -11.29 5.94
C GLY A 25 -18.48 -11.98 6.45
N ARG A 26 -18.38 -13.21 6.97
CA ARG A 26 -19.52 -13.97 7.49
C ARG A 26 -20.14 -13.34 8.74
N LYS A 27 -19.35 -12.70 9.59
CA LYS A 27 -19.85 -11.97 10.76
C LYS A 27 -20.73 -10.77 10.36
N THR A 28 -20.44 -10.17 9.21
CA THR A 28 -21.22 -9.07 8.61
C THR A 28 -22.52 -9.59 7.99
N ASP A 29 -22.50 -10.79 7.37
CA ASP A 29 -23.70 -11.45 6.83
C ASP A 29 -24.78 -11.72 7.89
N GLU A 30 -24.37 -12.04 9.13
CA GLU A 30 -25.28 -12.33 10.25
C GLU A 30 -25.99 -11.09 10.81
N GLN A 31 -25.50 -9.87 10.52
CA GLN A 31 -26.09 -8.61 11.01
C GLN A 31 -27.02 -7.90 10.01
N LYS A 32 -27.32 -8.51 8.86
CA LYS A 32 -28.07 -7.88 7.77
C LYS A 32 -29.57 -7.65 8.10
N THR A 33 -29.98 -6.40 8.34
CA THR A 33 -31.39 -5.99 8.46
C THR A 33 -31.82 -4.96 7.40
N GLY A 34 -31.82 -5.36 6.12
CA GLY A 34 -32.50 -4.62 5.04
C GLY A 34 -31.57 -4.01 3.97
N ILE A 35 -32.12 -3.77 2.78
CA ILE A 35 -31.37 -3.57 1.53
C ILE A 35 -30.62 -2.23 1.46
N GLY A 36 -31.15 -1.17 2.08
CA GLY A 36 -30.46 0.13 2.17
C GLY A 36 -29.25 0.08 3.12
N GLU A 37 -29.34 -0.71 4.18
CA GLU A 37 -28.25 -0.96 5.13
C GLU A 37 -27.14 -1.78 4.47
N GLN A 38 -27.45 -2.68 3.52
CA GLN A 38 -26.45 -3.54 2.85
C GLN A 38 -25.39 -2.77 2.05
N THR A 39 -25.76 -1.74 1.28
CA THR A 39 -24.76 -0.97 0.51
C THR A 39 -23.85 -0.17 1.44
N GLU A 40 -24.40 0.46 2.48
CA GLU A 40 -23.62 1.16 3.50
C GLU A 40 -22.76 0.20 4.33
N GLU A 41 -23.23 -1.02 4.56
CA GLU A 41 -22.48 -2.09 5.24
C GLU A 41 -21.27 -2.54 4.41
N VAL A 42 -21.47 -2.79 3.11
CA VAL A 42 -20.38 -3.24 2.21
C VAL A 42 -19.37 -2.11 1.95
N MET A 43 -19.84 -0.88 1.73
CA MET A 43 -18.98 0.25 1.34
C MET A 43 -18.37 1.00 2.51
N LEU A 44 -19.07 1.10 3.65
CA LEU A 44 -18.69 1.90 4.81
C LEU A 44 -18.68 1.10 6.12
N ALA A 45 -18.85 -0.22 6.09
CA ALA A 45 -18.86 -1.06 7.30
C ALA A 45 -19.89 -0.55 8.34
N GLY A 46 -21.06 -0.09 7.87
CA GLY A 46 -22.14 0.43 8.71
C GLY A 46 -21.74 1.68 9.50
N ARG A 47 -20.66 2.35 9.08
CA ARG A 47 -20.02 3.46 9.81
C ARG A 47 -19.68 3.11 11.26
N ASN A 48 -19.44 1.83 11.53
CA ASN A 48 -19.27 1.29 12.87
C ASN A 48 -17.84 0.82 13.14
N ILE A 49 -16.87 1.22 12.29
CA ILE A 49 -15.45 0.96 12.54
C ILE A 49 -15.00 1.78 13.75
N GLY A 50 -14.51 1.08 14.77
CA GLY A 50 -13.93 1.70 15.96
C GLY A 50 -12.65 2.45 15.63
N THR A 51 -12.37 3.55 16.34
CA THR A 51 -11.23 4.44 16.05
C THR A 51 -9.90 3.71 15.95
N LEU A 52 -9.65 2.70 16.79
CA LEU A 52 -8.40 1.92 16.76
C LEU A 52 -8.25 1.10 15.47
N VAL A 53 -9.29 0.36 15.09
CA VAL A 53 -9.30 -0.40 13.83
C VAL A 53 -9.17 0.55 12.65
N GLY A 54 -9.87 1.68 12.70
CA GLY A 54 -9.78 2.78 11.73
C GLY A 54 -8.36 3.30 11.54
N ILE A 55 -7.61 3.53 12.62
CA ILE A 55 -6.20 3.96 12.56
C ILE A 55 -5.34 2.90 11.87
N PHE A 56 -5.51 1.63 12.23
CA PHE A 56 -4.70 0.55 11.68
C PHE A 56 -4.99 0.33 10.19
N THR A 57 -6.25 0.22 9.77
CA THR A 57 -6.59 0.13 8.34
C THR A 57 -6.10 1.35 7.57
N MET A 58 -6.30 2.55 8.13
CA MET A 58 -5.83 3.79 7.51
C MET A 58 -4.31 3.80 7.31
N THR A 59 -3.54 3.27 8.26
CA THR A 59 -2.09 3.17 8.13
C THR A 59 -1.69 2.06 7.14
N ALA A 60 -2.28 0.87 7.24
CA ALA A 60 -1.99 -0.28 6.39
C ALA A 60 -2.22 0.02 4.90
N THR A 61 -3.33 0.70 4.62
CA THR A 61 -3.71 1.11 3.26
C THR A 61 -2.67 2.02 2.59
N TRP A 62 -1.98 2.87 3.36
CA TRP A 62 -0.94 3.77 2.83
C TRP A 62 0.45 3.14 2.84
N VAL A 63 0.73 2.30 3.85
CA VAL A 63 1.96 1.50 3.95
C VAL A 63 1.83 0.24 3.09
N GLY A 64 1.59 0.48 1.80
CA GLY A 64 1.46 -0.57 0.80
C GLY A 64 2.80 -1.11 0.30
N GLY A 65 2.76 -2.16 -0.51
CA GLY A 65 3.98 -2.70 -1.13
C GLY A 65 4.69 -1.72 -2.05
N ALA A 66 3.94 -0.91 -2.81
CA ALA A 66 4.52 0.17 -3.62
C ALA A 66 5.18 1.26 -2.75
N TYR A 67 4.64 1.54 -1.57
CA TYR A 67 5.23 2.47 -0.60
C TYR A 67 6.54 1.93 -0.03
N ILE A 68 6.56 0.66 0.39
CA ILE A 68 7.75 -0.01 0.93
C ILE A 68 8.85 -0.11 -0.14
N ASN A 69 8.53 -0.71 -1.30
CA ASN A 69 9.49 -0.90 -2.37
C ASN A 69 9.96 0.45 -2.95
N GLY A 70 9.03 1.37 -3.19
CA GLY A 70 9.34 2.69 -3.73
C GLY A 70 10.19 3.54 -2.78
N THR A 71 9.98 3.46 -1.46
CA THR A 71 10.83 4.17 -0.48
C THR A 71 12.25 3.61 -0.49
N ALA A 72 12.40 2.29 -0.50
CA ALA A 72 13.72 1.65 -0.53
C ALA A 72 14.46 1.92 -1.86
N GLU A 73 13.75 1.85 -2.99
CA GLU A 73 14.28 2.18 -4.32
C GLU A 73 14.70 3.65 -4.41
N ALA A 74 13.84 4.57 -3.93
CA ALA A 74 14.14 6.00 -3.92
C ALA A 74 15.38 6.31 -3.07
N LEU A 75 15.54 5.65 -1.92
CA LEU A 75 16.73 5.82 -1.10
C LEU A 75 17.98 5.22 -1.75
N TYR A 76 17.85 4.05 -2.36
CA TYR A 76 18.93 3.41 -3.09
C TYR A 76 19.46 4.29 -4.22
N ASN A 77 18.56 4.89 -5.02
CA ASN A 77 18.92 5.74 -6.15
C ASN A 77 19.33 7.16 -5.74
N GLY A 78 18.49 7.85 -4.95
CA GLY A 78 18.59 9.28 -4.67
C GLY A 78 18.92 9.66 -3.22
N GLY A 79 19.09 8.70 -2.32
CA GLY A 79 19.30 8.94 -0.90
C GLY A 79 18.04 9.40 -0.15
N ILE A 80 18.18 9.87 1.08
CA ILE A 80 17.08 10.36 1.92
C ILE A 80 16.32 11.49 1.21
N LEU A 81 17.02 12.39 0.52
CA LEU A 81 16.38 13.47 -0.23
C LEU A 81 15.49 12.96 -1.37
N GLY A 82 15.73 11.75 -1.88
CA GLY A 82 14.84 11.06 -2.82
C GLY A 82 13.57 10.51 -2.17
N CYS A 83 13.55 10.29 -0.86
CA CYS A 83 12.44 9.70 -0.11
C CYS A 83 11.34 10.71 0.24
N GLN A 84 10.80 11.39 -0.76
CA GLN A 84 9.72 12.37 -0.56
C GLN A 84 8.38 11.71 -0.25
N ALA A 85 8.08 10.54 -0.83
CA ALA A 85 6.79 9.89 -0.74
C ALA A 85 6.28 9.70 0.70
N PRO A 86 7.10 9.20 1.66
CA PRO A 86 6.69 9.14 3.06
C PRO A 86 6.23 10.47 3.67
N ILE A 87 6.99 11.54 3.42
CA ILE A 87 6.72 12.85 3.99
C ILE A 87 5.50 13.47 3.31
N GLY A 88 5.44 13.40 1.97
CA GLY A 88 4.33 13.94 1.19
C GLY A 88 2.99 13.30 1.55
N TYR A 89 2.94 11.97 1.67
CA TYR A 89 1.72 11.25 2.06
C TYR A 89 1.34 11.48 3.53
N ALA A 90 2.31 11.54 4.45
CA ALA A 90 2.01 11.89 5.84
C ALA A 90 1.40 13.29 5.97
N LEU A 91 1.92 14.27 5.23
CA LEU A 91 1.35 15.61 5.15
C LEU A 91 -0.02 15.61 4.47
N SER A 92 -0.21 14.80 3.43
CA SER A 92 -1.51 14.63 2.78
C SER A 92 -2.58 14.14 3.75
N LEU A 93 -2.25 13.14 4.58
CA LEU A 93 -3.12 12.62 5.63
C LEU A 93 -3.47 13.67 6.68
N VAL A 94 -2.49 14.44 7.15
CA VAL A 94 -2.71 15.51 8.12
C VAL A 94 -3.59 16.60 7.52
N LEU A 95 -3.30 17.09 6.31
CA LEU A 95 -4.09 18.13 5.65
C LEU A 95 -5.50 17.65 5.32
N GLY A 96 -5.66 16.43 4.83
CA GLY A 96 -6.96 15.78 4.62
C GLY A 96 -7.77 15.72 5.92
N GLY A 97 -7.11 15.36 7.03
CA GLY A 97 -7.69 15.31 8.37
C GLY A 97 -8.20 16.66 8.89
N VAL A 98 -7.39 17.72 8.72
CA VAL A 98 -7.77 19.09 9.14
C VAL A 98 -8.90 19.65 8.27
N LEU A 99 -8.78 19.54 6.95
CA LEU A 99 -9.60 20.30 6.02
C LEU A 99 -10.90 19.59 5.61
N PHE A 100 -10.84 18.27 5.44
CA PHE A 100 -11.91 17.52 4.76
C PHE A 100 -12.53 16.43 5.64
N ALA A 101 -11.76 15.71 6.46
CA ALA A 101 -12.25 14.52 7.17
C ALA A 101 -13.51 14.77 8.00
N ARG A 102 -13.51 15.82 8.81
CA ARG A 102 -14.65 16.21 9.65
C ARG A 102 -15.87 16.59 8.80
N ARG A 103 -15.69 17.48 7.83
CA ARG A 103 -16.78 17.98 6.98
C ARG A 103 -17.44 16.87 6.17
N MET A 104 -16.62 16.00 5.58
CA MET A 104 -17.11 14.86 4.78
C MET A 104 -17.92 13.89 5.64
N ARG A 105 -17.45 13.62 6.86
CA ARG A 105 -18.13 12.70 7.78
C ARG A 105 -19.41 13.26 8.37
N GLU A 106 -19.45 14.56 8.72
CA GLU A 106 -20.64 15.24 9.26
C GLU A 106 -21.73 15.38 8.20
N ALA A 107 -21.37 15.59 6.93
CA ALA A 107 -22.32 15.66 5.83
C ALA A 107 -22.92 14.29 5.43
N GLY A 108 -22.41 13.19 5.98
CA GLY A 108 -22.95 11.85 5.75
C GLY A 108 -22.74 11.34 4.32
N TYR A 109 -21.67 11.76 3.64
CA TYR A 109 -21.32 11.27 2.30
C TYR A 109 -20.92 9.78 2.32
N ILE A 110 -21.00 9.16 1.15
CA ILE A 110 -20.60 7.77 0.90
C ILE A 110 -19.30 7.74 0.08
N THR A 111 -19.13 8.65 -0.87
CA THR A 111 -17.89 8.77 -1.63
C THR A 111 -17.35 10.19 -1.68
N MET A 112 -16.10 10.33 -2.10
CA MET A 112 -15.46 11.64 -2.28
C MET A 112 -16.09 12.48 -3.40
N LEU A 113 -16.88 11.86 -4.29
CA LEU A 113 -17.51 12.53 -5.42
C LEU A 113 -18.86 13.17 -5.06
N ASP A 114 -19.47 12.77 -3.94
CA ASP A 114 -20.80 13.23 -3.53
C ASP A 114 -20.93 14.76 -3.38
N PRO A 115 -19.97 15.50 -2.77
CA PRO A 115 -20.07 16.96 -2.68
C PRO A 115 -20.13 17.62 -4.06
N PHE A 116 -19.38 17.08 -5.03
CA PHE A 116 -19.34 17.58 -6.39
C PHE A 116 -20.61 17.23 -7.16
N GLN A 117 -21.15 16.03 -6.96
CA GLN A 117 -22.42 15.62 -7.55
C GLN A 117 -23.59 16.47 -7.05
N ILE A 118 -23.64 16.78 -5.75
CA ILE A 118 -24.70 17.61 -5.17
C ILE A 118 -24.61 19.05 -5.70
N LYS A 119 -23.39 19.60 -5.82
CA LYS A 119 -23.19 20.99 -6.23
C LYS A 119 -23.30 21.21 -7.74
N TYR A 120 -22.79 20.30 -8.56
CA TYR A 120 -22.66 20.46 -10.01
C TYR A 120 -23.57 19.52 -10.84
N GLY A 121 -24.30 18.63 -10.16
CA GLY A 121 -25.19 17.65 -10.79
C GLY A 121 -24.50 16.34 -11.17
N GLN A 122 -25.32 15.33 -11.49
CA GLN A 122 -24.87 13.96 -11.76
C GLN A 122 -23.90 13.85 -12.94
N ARG A 123 -24.09 14.67 -14.00
CA ARG A 123 -23.21 14.65 -15.19
C ARG A 123 -21.76 15.00 -14.85
N VAL A 124 -21.56 16.05 -14.04
CA VAL A 124 -20.21 16.51 -13.68
C VAL A 124 -19.54 15.52 -12.74
N GLY A 125 -20.26 14.98 -11.75
CA GLY A 125 -19.66 13.96 -10.89
C GLY A 125 -19.41 12.63 -11.60
N GLY A 126 -20.23 12.25 -12.57
CA GLY A 126 -19.95 11.11 -13.45
C GLY A 126 -18.70 11.33 -14.31
N LEU A 127 -18.44 12.55 -14.76
CA LEU A 127 -17.19 12.89 -15.44
C LEU A 127 -15.98 12.83 -14.49
N MET A 128 -16.13 13.30 -13.25
CA MET A 128 -15.07 13.26 -12.22
C MET A 128 -14.72 11.84 -11.76
N PHE A 129 -15.58 10.85 -12.01
CA PHE A 129 -15.26 9.45 -11.77
C PHE A 129 -14.13 8.94 -12.67
N PHE A 130 -13.99 9.42 -13.91
CA PHE A 130 -12.96 8.90 -14.83
C PHE A 130 -11.52 9.16 -14.33
N PRO A 131 -11.14 10.40 -13.95
CA PRO A 131 -9.83 10.63 -13.35
C PRO A 131 -9.59 9.80 -12.08
N ALA A 132 -10.60 9.67 -11.22
CA ALA A 132 -10.50 8.87 -9.99
C ALA A 132 -10.27 7.38 -10.30
N LEU A 133 -11.01 6.82 -11.25
CA LEU A 133 -10.86 5.45 -11.71
C LEU A 133 -9.47 5.20 -12.33
N LEU A 134 -9.00 6.10 -13.19
CA LEU A 134 -7.66 5.99 -13.77
C LEU A 134 -6.57 6.01 -12.70
N GLY A 135 -6.74 6.84 -11.67
CA GLY A 135 -5.86 6.84 -10.50
C GLY A 135 -5.79 5.47 -9.82
N GLU A 136 -6.95 4.87 -9.53
CA GLU A 136 -7.02 3.52 -8.94
C GLU A 136 -6.40 2.45 -9.84
N VAL A 137 -6.61 2.53 -11.17
CA VAL A 137 -6.05 1.57 -12.13
C VAL A 137 -4.52 1.65 -12.16
N PHE A 138 -3.95 2.86 -12.26
CA PHE A 138 -2.49 3.02 -12.27
C PHE A 138 -1.86 2.66 -10.92
N TRP A 139 -2.52 2.99 -9.81
CA TRP A 139 -2.06 2.59 -8.48
C TRP A 139 -2.09 1.07 -8.29
N SER A 140 -3.20 0.42 -8.68
CA SER A 140 -3.31 -1.04 -8.67
C SER A 140 -2.24 -1.71 -9.53
N ALA A 141 -1.92 -1.16 -10.71
CA ALA A 141 -0.84 -1.68 -11.55
C ALA A 141 0.53 -1.61 -10.85
N ALA A 142 0.84 -0.50 -10.17
CA ALA A 142 2.08 -0.35 -9.40
C ALA A 142 2.15 -1.34 -8.22
N ILE A 143 1.05 -1.53 -7.49
CA ILE A 143 0.95 -2.50 -6.40
C ILE A 143 1.15 -3.93 -6.90
N LEU A 144 0.45 -4.33 -7.96
CA LEU A 144 0.56 -5.68 -8.52
C LEU A 144 1.96 -5.94 -9.10
N SER A 145 2.62 -4.91 -9.65
CA SER A 145 4.02 -4.98 -10.05
C SER A 145 4.94 -5.26 -8.85
N ALA A 146 4.74 -4.55 -7.74
CA ALA A 146 5.49 -4.79 -6.50
C ALA A 146 5.27 -6.21 -5.92
N LEU A 147 4.05 -6.74 -6.02
CA LEU A 147 3.77 -8.14 -5.64
C LEU A 147 4.50 -9.12 -6.57
N GLY A 148 4.43 -8.86 -7.87
CA GLY A 148 5.10 -9.67 -8.89
C GLY A 148 6.60 -9.71 -8.68
N ALA A 149 7.22 -8.60 -8.30
CA ALA A 149 8.64 -8.52 -7.94
C ALA A 149 9.00 -9.36 -6.71
N THR A 150 8.09 -9.41 -5.74
CA THR A 150 8.25 -10.23 -4.53
C THR A 150 8.13 -11.72 -4.88
N LEU A 151 7.10 -12.10 -5.65
CA LEU A 151 6.88 -13.48 -6.07
C LEU A 151 7.92 -13.99 -7.07
N SER A 152 8.42 -13.16 -7.98
CA SER A 152 9.45 -13.56 -8.95
C SER A 152 10.72 -14.02 -8.24
N VAL A 153 11.11 -13.31 -7.19
CA VAL A 153 12.28 -13.61 -6.37
C VAL A 153 12.12 -14.92 -5.58
N ILE A 154 10.93 -15.19 -5.06
CA ILE A 154 10.65 -16.39 -4.25
C ILE A 154 10.49 -17.62 -5.14
N LEU A 155 9.66 -17.51 -6.18
CA LEU A 155 9.29 -18.62 -7.04
C LEU A 155 10.32 -18.87 -8.14
N GLY A 156 11.26 -17.94 -8.36
CA GLY A 156 12.18 -17.97 -9.48
C GLY A 156 11.47 -17.85 -10.83
N LEU A 157 10.28 -17.25 -10.86
CA LEU A 157 9.46 -17.08 -12.06
C LEU A 157 9.80 -15.77 -12.76
N ASN A 158 9.50 -15.69 -14.06
CA ASN A 158 9.57 -14.45 -14.80
C ASN A 158 8.63 -13.40 -14.16
N MET A 159 9.06 -12.13 -14.13
CA MET A 159 8.27 -10.99 -13.63
C MET A 159 6.85 -10.97 -14.20
N ASN A 160 6.69 -11.14 -15.51
CA ASN A 160 5.38 -11.09 -16.16
C ASN A 160 4.43 -12.19 -15.65
N ALA A 161 4.93 -13.41 -15.50
CA ALA A 161 4.15 -14.53 -14.95
C ALA A 161 3.79 -14.28 -13.48
N SER A 162 4.71 -13.70 -12.71
CA SER A 162 4.54 -13.39 -11.29
C SER A 162 3.50 -12.29 -11.07
N VAL A 163 3.48 -11.25 -11.91
CA VAL A 163 2.46 -10.19 -11.87
C VAL A 163 1.08 -10.75 -12.24
N ILE A 164 0.97 -11.58 -13.28
CA ILE A 164 -0.31 -12.20 -13.66
C ILE A 164 -0.86 -13.07 -12.54
N LEU A 165 -0.02 -13.93 -11.95
CA LEU A 165 -0.40 -14.76 -10.80
C LEU A 165 -0.85 -13.92 -9.60
N SER A 166 -0.11 -12.85 -9.30
CA SER A 166 -0.44 -11.88 -8.25
C SER A 166 -1.82 -11.25 -8.46
N ALA A 167 -2.12 -10.85 -9.70
CA ALA A 167 -3.41 -10.26 -10.05
C ALA A 167 -4.57 -11.25 -9.87
N PHE A 168 -4.40 -12.50 -10.31
CA PHE A 168 -5.42 -13.54 -10.10
C PHE A 168 -5.71 -13.78 -8.61
N ILE A 169 -4.67 -13.89 -7.78
CA ILE A 169 -4.83 -14.07 -6.33
C ILE A 169 -5.55 -12.86 -5.73
N ALA A 170 -5.08 -11.64 -6.03
CA ALA A 170 -5.65 -10.39 -5.53
C ALA A 170 -7.15 -10.24 -5.83
N VAL A 171 -7.53 -10.50 -7.08
CA VAL A 171 -8.92 -10.41 -7.52
C VAL A 171 -9.79 -11.44 -6.81
N PHE A 172 -9.34 -12.69 -6.72
CA PHE A 172 -10.16 -13.79 -6.21
C PHE A 172 -10.63 -13.59 -4.75
N TYR A 173 -9.75 -13.18 -3.84
CA TYR A 173 -10.15 -12.98 -2.44
C TYR A 173 -10.91 -11.67 -2.22
N THR A 174 -10.60 -10.61 -3.00
CA THR A 174 -11.27 -9.31 -2.86
C THR A 174 -12.78 -9.41 -3.14
N PHE A 175 -13.19 -10.33 -4.02
CA PHE A 175 -14.61 -10.60 -4.30
C PHE A 175 -15.42 -11.08 -3.07
N THR A 176 -14.78 -11.55 -2.00
CA THR A 176 -15.46 -12.28 -0.92
C THR A 176 -15.71 -11.48 0.37
N GLY A 177 -15.21 -10.24 0.50
CA GLY A 177 -15.00 -9.65 1.84
C GLY A 177 -15.70 -8.32 2.21
N GLY A 178 -15.93 -7.38 1.27
CA GLY A 178 -16.41 -6.02 1.60
C GLY A 178 -15.46 -5.22 2.52
N LEU A 179 -15.84 -4.00 2.94
CA LEU A 179 -14.95 -3.13 3.75
C LEU A 179 -14.60 -3.73 5.11
N TYR A 180 -15.51 -4.48 5.75
CA TYR A 180 -15.22 -5.10 7.04
C TYR A 180 -14.12 -6.16 6.96
N ALA A 181 -14.16 -7.05 5.97
CA ALA A 181 -13.09 -8.03 5.81
C ALA A 181 -11.75 -7.35 5.57
N VAL A 182 -11.73 -6.34 4.67
CA VAL A 182 -10.54 -5.54 4.39
C VAL A 182 -9.99 -4.88 5.66
N ALA A 183 -10.85 -4.26 6.47
CA ALA A 183 -10.41 -3.60 7.70
C ALA A 183 -9.77 -4.57 8.70
N TYR A 184 -10.30 -5.79 8.85
CA TYR A 184 -9.72 -6.79 9.77
C TYR A 184 -8.43 -7.43 9.20
N THR A 185 -8.39 -7.71 7.90
CA THR A 185 -7.16 -8.20 7.25
C THR A 185 -6.05 -7.17 7.32
N ASP A 186 -6.36 -5.90 7.13
CA ASP A 186 -5.42 -4.78 7.23
C ASP A 186 -4.74 -4.72 8.60
N VAL A 187 -5.49 -4.92 9.69
CA VAL A 187 -4.89 -4.92 11.04
C VAL A 187 -3.84 -6.03 11.17
N VAL A 188 -4.19 -7.25 10.77
CA VAL A 188 -3.27 -8.40 10.83
C VAL A 188 -2.06 -8.17 9.93
N GLN A 189 -2.30 -7.71 8.70
CA GLN A 189 -1.26 -7.41 7.71
C GLN A 189 -0.30 -6.34 8.22
N LEU A 190 -0.80 -5.25 8.83
CA LEU A 190 0.05 -4.20 9.39
C LEU A 190 0.98 -4.71 10.48
N PHE A 191 0.50 -5.58 11.37
CA PHE A 191 1.37 -6.22 12.37
C PHE A 191 2.43 -7.11 11.72
N CYS A 192 2.06 -7.90 10.71
CA CYS A 192 3.02 -8.71 9.95
C CYS A 192 4.07 -7.84 9.24
N ILE A 193 3.66 -6.71 8.65
CA ILE A 193 4.56 -5.76 8.00
C ILE A 193 5.52 -5.15 9.01
N PHE A 194 5.00 -4.66 10.14
CA PHE A 194 5.81 -4.05 11.18
C PHE A 194 6.87 -5.04 11.67
N ILE A 195 6.45 -6.22 12.14
CA ILE A 195 7.39 -7.22 12.65
C ILE A 195 8.35 -7.68 11.56
N GLY A 196 7.86 -7.96 10.36
CA GLY A 196 8.68 -8.49 9.28
C GLY A 196 9.77 -7.53 8.84
N LEU A 197 9.45 -6.25 8.63
CA LEU A 197 10.46 -5.27 8.25
C LEU A 197 11.47 -5.01 9.38
N TRP A 198 11.01 -4.87 10.62
CA TRP A 198 11.89 -4.62 11.77
C TRP A 198 12.79 -5.80 12.14
N VAL A 199 12.41 -7.04 11.78
CA VAL A 199 13.30 -8.21 11.91
C VAL A 199 14.32 -8.27 10.76
N CYS A 200 13.92 -7.85 9.55
CA CYS A 200 14.81 -7.88 8.38
C CYS A 200 15.93 -6.84 8.43
N VAL A 201 15.68 -5.65 8.99
CA VAL A 201 16.69 -4.59 9.12
C VAL A 201 17.94 -5.04 9.92
N PRO A 202 17.85 -5.49 11.18
CA PRO A 202 19.02 -5.93 11.93
C PRO A 202 19.65 -7.18 11.31
N ALA A 203 18.85 -8.11 10.79
CA ALA A 203 19.37 -9.31 10.14
C ALA A 203 20.24 -8.98 8.92
N SER A 204 19.90 -7.93 8.18
CA SER A 204 20.67 -7.48 7.02
C SER A 204 21.87 -6.59 7.38
N LEU A 205 21.84 -5.89 8.52
CA LEU A 205 22.99 -5.15 9.04
C LEU A 205 24.07 -6.05 9.64
N LEU A 206 23.70 -7.20 10.20
CA LEU A 206 24.63 -8.13 10.85
C LEU A 206 25.51 -8.91 9.87
N GLN A 207 25.39 -8.66 8.56
CA GLN A 207 26.12 -9.40 7.54
C GLN A 207 27.41 -8.67 7.15
N ASP A 208 28.54 -9.38 7.13
CA ASP A 208 29.89 -8.84 6.84
C ASP A 208 30.06 -8.22 5.43
N LYS A 209 29.00 -8.25 4.62
CA LYS A 209 28.98 -7.78 3.22
C LYS A 209 28.52 -6.32 3.09
N THR A 210 27.96 -5.76 4.16
CA THR A 210 27.45 -4.38 4.19
C THR A 210 28.44 -3.51 4.96
N THR A 211 28.88 -2.42 4.33
CA THR A 211 29.73 -1.44 5.00
C THR A 211 28.94 -0.66 6.06
N ASP A 212 29.60 -0.18 7.10
CA ASP A 212 28.94 0.54 8.19
C ASP A 212 28.24 1.79 7.65
N ILE A 213 26.90 1.82 7.74
CA ILE A 213 26.04 2.89 7.24
C ILE A 213 26.35 4.22 7.94
N SER A 214 26.83 4.14 9.19
CA SER A 214 27.23 5.32 9.97
C SER A 214 28.57 5.89 9.52
N ALA A 215 29.42 5.07 8.88
CA ALA A 215 30.74 5.49 8.39
C ALA A 215 30.69 6.23 7.04
N ASN A 216 29.59 6.12 6.28
CA ASN A 216 29.44 6.80 4.98
C ASN A 216 28.12 7.59 4.85
N PRO A 217 27.87 8.62 5.69
CA PRO A 217 26.62 9.39 5.67
C PRO A 217 26.37 10.10 4.33
N SER A 218 27.44 10.61 3.70
CA SER A 218 27.37 11.24 2.37
C SER A 218 26.89 10.28 1.28
N GLY A 219 27.08 8.97 1.49
CA GLY A 219 26.62 7.93 0.58
C GLY A 219 25.11 7.86 0.43
N TRP A 220 24.33 8.17 1.47
CA TRP A 220 22.87 7.95 1.48
C TRP A 220 22.02 9.17 1.85
N ILE A 221 22.60 10.32 2.25
CA ILE A 221 21.84 11.58 2.39
C ILE A 221 21.34 12.06 1.02
N GLY A 222 22.20 11.96 -0.01
CA GLY A 222 21.94 12.43 -1.37
C GLY A 222 22.09 13.95 -1.52
N GLU A 223 22.07 14.43 -2.76
CA GLU A 223 22.04 15.86 -3.08
C GLU A 223 20.95 16.12 -4.13
N VAL A 224 20.16 17.17 -3.94
CA VAL A 224 19.27 17.67 -4.98
C VAL A 224 20.08 18.63 -5.84
N GLY A 225 20.26 18.28 -7.12
CA GLY A 225 21.18 18.94 -8.05
C GLY A 225 20.88 20.41 -8.37
N GLY A 226 20.80 20.74 -9.66
CA GLY A 226 20.60 22.10 -10.12
C GLY A 226 19.20 22.65 -9.86
N PHE A 227 18.92 23.83 -10.42
CA PHE A 227 17.63 24.50 -10.27
C PHE A 227 16.46 23.64 -10.80
N ARG A 228 16.66 22.93 -11.92
CA ARG A 228 15.64 22.07 -12.53
C ARG A 228 15.29 20.88 -11.66
N GLU A 229 16.29 20.23 -11.08
CA GLU A 229 16.10 19.09 -10.18
C GLU A 229 15.39 19.55 -8.90
N LYS A 230 15.74 20.73 -8.37
CA LYS A 230 15.05 21.34 -7.23
C LYS A 230 13.61 21.70 -7.54
N SER A 231 13.31 22.24 -8.73
CA SER A 231 11.93 22.54 -9.10
C SER A 231 11.10 21.27 -9.25
N LEU A 232 11.64 20.23 -9.88
CA LEU A 232 11.00 18.92 -9.98
C LEU A 232 10.79 18.29 -8.60
N TRP A 233 11.76 18.42 -7.70
CA TRP A 233 11.64 17.95 -6.32
C TRP A 233 10.46 18.60 -5.61
N VAL A 234 10.31 19.92 -5.72
CA VAL A 234 9.18 20.65 -5.12
C VAL A 234 7.86 20.27 -5.79
N ASP A 235 7.83 20.16 -7.11
CA ASP A 235 6.62 19.77 -7.87
C ASP A 235 6.14 18.36 -7.46
N CYS A 236 7.03 17.38 -7.40
CA CYS A 236 6.74 16.04 -6.90
C CYS A 236 6.22 16.06 -5.46
N MET A 237 6.82 16.87 -4.58
CA MET A 237 6.39 16.99 -3.19
C MET A 237 4.97 17.58 -3.09
N LEU A 238 4.66 18.62 -3.87
CA LEU A 238 3.31 19.20 -3.92
C LEU A 238 2.30 18.20 -4.49
N LEU A 239 2.67 17.45 -5.52
CA LEU A 239 1.85 16.39 -6.10
C LEU A 239 1.54 15.30 -5.07
N LEU A 240 2.50 14.88 -4.27
CA LEU A 240 2.29 13.88 -3.21
C LEU A 240 1.37 14.40 -2.09
N ILE A 241 1.55 15.67 -1.69
CA ILE A 241 0.74 16.30 -0.64
C ILE A 241 -0.71 16.48 -1.10
N PHE A 242 -0.92 17.14 -2.25
CA PHE A 242 -2.26 17.51 -2.71
C PHE A 242 -2.95 16.38 -3.47
N GLY A 243 -2.20 15.55 -4.20
CA GLY A 243 -2.74 14.42 -4.95
C GLY A 243 -3.23 13.27 -4.06
N GLY A 244 -2.67 13.13 -2.85
CA GLY A 244 -3.13 12.13 -1.88
C GLY A 244 -4.46 12.47 -1.18
N ILE A 245 -4.91 13.73 -1.23
CA ILE A 245 -6.14 14.18 -0.57
C ILE A 245 -7.40 13.67 -1.30
N PRO A 246 -7.59 13.92 -2.62
CA PRO A 246 -8.77 13.46 -3.36
C PRO A 246 -8.67 11.97 -3.73
N TRP A 247 -8.39 11.12 -2.75
CA TRP A 247 -8.31 9.68 -2.94
C TRP A 247 -9.46 8.98 -2.24
N GLN A 248 -10.25 8.20 -2.99
CA GLN A 248 -11.46 7.57 -2.46
C GLN A 248 -11.12 6.57 -1.36
N VAL A 249 -10.02 5.83 -1.52
CA VAL A 249 -9.49 4.91 -0.51
C VAL A 249 -9.37 5.63 0.85
N TYR A 250 -8.79 6.83 0.89
CA TYR A 250 -8.70 7.66 2.10
C TYR A 250 -10.09 8.02 2.66
N PHE A 251 -10.96 8.56 1.81
CA PHE A 251 -12.29 8.98 2.24
C PHE A 251 -13.18 7.84 2.68
N GLN A 252 -13.01 6.64 2.13
CA GLN A 252 -13.76 5.46 2.54
C GLN A 252 -13.53 5.13 4.02
N ARG A 253 -12.29 5.26 4.52
CA ARG A 253 -11.97 5.04 5.95
C ARG A 253 -12.52 6.17 6.82
N VAL A 254 -12.32 7.42 6.39
CA VAL A 254 -12.87 8.61 7.06
C VAL A 254 -14.39 8.50 7.23
N LEU A 255 -15.10 8.12 6.16
CA LEU A 255 -16.55 8.02 6.12
C LEU A 255 -17.08 6.80 6.89
N SER A 256 -16.30 5.72 6.98
CA SER A 256 -16.62 4.53 7.80
C SER A 256 -16.44 4.72 9.31
N SER A 257 -15.81 5.82 9.76
CA SER A 257 -15.62 6.11 11.18
C SER A 257 -16.94 6.33 11.90
N ARG A 258 -17.05 5.91 13.17
CA ARG A 258 -18.23 6.18 14.02
C ARG A 258 -18.49 7.66 14.26
N THR A 259 -17.42 8.44 14.45
CA THR A 259 -17.52 9.87 14.80
C THR A 259 -16.62 10.70 13.89
N SER A 260 -16.96 11.99 13.75
CA SER A 260 -16.16 12.96 13.01
C SER A 260 -14.80 13.20 13.67
N GLU A 261 -14.74 13.23 15.00
CA GLU A 261 -13.48 13.27 15.76
C GLU A 261 -12.62 12.02 15.51
N GLY A 262 -13.24 10.84 15.46
CA GLY A 262 -12.55 9.58 15.12
C GLY A 262 -11.94 9.64 13.72
N ALA A 263 -12.65 10.26 12.76
CA ALA A 263 -12.20 10.43 11.39
C ALA A 263 -10.99 11.38 11.26
N GLN A 264 -10.90 12.40 12.12
CA GLN A 264 -9.72 13.26 12.19
C GLN A 264 -8.55 12.55 12.90
N LYS A 265 -8.82 11.90 14.03
CA LYS A 265 -7.80 11.16 14.80
C LYS A 265 -7.14 10.07 13.96
N LEU A 266 -7.92 9.29 13.20
CA LEU A 266 -7.36 8.28 12.31
C LEU A 266 -6.45 8.90 11.24
N SER A 267 -6.78 10.07 10.71
CA SER A 267 -5.96 10.75 9.70
C SER A 267 -4.62 11.20 10.27
N PHE A 268 -4.62 11.81 11.47
CA PHE A 268 -3.38 12.29 12.11
C PHE A 268 -2.49 11.15 12.57
N ILE A 269 -3.07 10.14 13.21
CA ILE A 269 -2.30 9.01 13.75
C ILE A 269 -1.78 8.15 12.59
N ALA A 270 -2.55 7.95 11.52
CA ALA A 270 -2.05 7.26 10.33
C ALA A 270 -0.94 8.04 9.63
N GLY A 271 -0.99 9.38 9.60
CA GLY A 271 0.12 10.21 9.10
C GLY A 271 1.42 9.96 9.86
N ALA A 272 1.37 9.94 11.19
CA ALA A 272 2.53 9.60 12.02
C ALA A 272 2.94 8.12 11.84
N GLY A 273 1.98 7.21 11.72
CA GLY A 273 2.19 5.79 11.47
C GLY A 273 2.92 5.54 10.14
N CYS A 274 2.56 6.25 9.08
CA CYS A 274 3.23 6.16 7.78
C CYS A 274 4.71 6.56 7.91
N LEU A 275 5.02 7.67 8.58
CA LEU A 275 6.40 8.10 8.80
C LEU A 275 7.21 7.07 9.59
N MET A 276 6.62 6.50 10.64
CA MET A 276 7.26 5.45 11.44
C MET A 276 7.54 4.20 10.60
N MET A 277 6.58 3.81 9.76
CA MET A 277 6.68 2.64 8.88
C MET A 277 7.58 2.85 7.67
N ALA A 278 7.94 4.10 7.34
CA ALA A 278 8.92 4.41 6.31
C ALA A 278 10.36 4.19 6.75
N ILE A 279 10.62 4.17 8.06
CA ILE A 279 11.98 4.01 8.61
C ILE A 279 12.59 2.67 8.18
N PRO A 280 11.95 1.50 8.36
CA PRO A 280 12.56 0.24 7.96
C PRO A 280 12.83 0.12 6.45
N PRO A 281 11.91 0.47 5.52
CA PRO A 281 12.19 0.49 4.09
C PRO A 281 13.33 1.44 3.71
N ALA A 282 13.40 2.62 4.33
CA ALA A 282 14.51 3.55 4.13
C ALA A 282 15.85 2.94 4.56
N LEU A 283 15.90 2.28 5.73
CA LEU A 283 17.10 1.56 6.16
C LEU A 283 17.48 0.42 5.21
N ILE A 284 16.50 -0.33 4.71
CA ILE A 284 16.72 -1.39 3.70
C ILE A 284 17.35 -0.82 2.42
N GLY A 285 16.86 0.32 1.93
CA GLY A 285 17.48 1.02 0.80
C GLY A 285 18.92 1.46 1.08
N ALA A 286 19.20 1.88 2.31
CA ALA A 286 20.53 2.35 2.73
C ALA A 286 21.51 1.18 2.82
N ILE A 287 21.05 0.04 3.35
CA ILE A 287 21.78 -1.23 3.38
C ILE A 287 22.11 -1.67 1.96
N ALA A 288 21.12 -1.69 1.06
CA ALA A 288 21.33 -2.07 -0.33
C ALA A 288 22.38 -1.21 -1.03
N ARG A 289 22.38 0.10 -0.76
CA ARG A 289 23.31 1.06 -1.37
C ARG A 289 24.74 0.92 -0.85
N ASN A 290 24.90 0.56 0.41
CA ASN A 290 26.21 0.38 1.07
C ASN A 290 26.74 -1.07 1.02
N THR A 291 26.03 -1.96 0.33
CA THR A 291 26.44 -3.36 0.13
C THR A 291 27.21 -3.50 -1.17
N ASP A 292 28.38 -4.14 -1.13
CA ASP A 292 29.04 -4.61 -2.35
C ASP A 292 28.35 -5.90 -2.82
N TRP A 293 27.53 -5.76 -3.87
CA TRP A 293 26.76 -6.86 -4.41
C TRP A 293 27.63 -7.98 -5.02
N ARG A 294 28.92 -7.73 -5.31
CA ARG A 294 29.86 -8.78 -5.76
C ARG A 294 30.14 -9.84 -4.70
N LEU A 295 30.03 -9.47 -3.42
CA LEU A 295 30.23 -10.37 -2.28
C LEU A 295 29.01 -11.27 -2.03
N THR A 296 27.88 -10.96 -2.68
CA THR A 296 26.64 -11.74 -2.56
C THR A 296 26.57 -12.85 -3.63
N GLU A 297 25.58 -13.73 -3.49
CA GLU A 297 25.25 -14.76 -4.50
C GLU A 297 24.39 -14.20 -5.64
N TYR A 298 24.05 -12.91 -5.59
CA TYR A 298 23.26 -12.24 -6.61
C TYR A 298 24.02 -12.18 -7.94
N SER A 299 23.35 -12.63 -9.02
CA SER A 299 23.83 -12.50 -10.39
C SER A 299 22.74 -11.83 -11.24
N PRO A 300 22.88 -10.55 -11.59
CA PRO A 300 21.81 -9.77 -12.22
C PRO A 300 21.38 -10.30 -13.60
N TRP A 301 22.30 -10.97 -14.31
CA TRP A 301 22.09 -11.45 -15.68
C TRP A 301 22.07 -12.98 -15.80
N GLY A 302 22.18 -13.71 -14.69
CA GLY A 302 22.16 -15.18 -14.68
C GLY A 302 23.32 -15.86 -15.43
N ASN A 303 24.31 -15.08 -15.90
CA ASN A 303 25.48 -15.55 -16.65
C ASN A 303 26.76 -15.57 -15.79
N GLY A 304 26.62 -15.42 -14.46
CA GLY A 304 27.74 -15.40 -13.52
C GLY A 304 28.47 -14.06 -13.40
N THR A 305 28.12 -13.04 -14.20
CA THR A 305 28.66 -11.69 -14.01
C THR A 305 28.10 -11.08 -12.72
N LYS A 306 29.00 -10.46 -11.95
CA LYS A 306 28.68 -9.78 -10.70
C LYS A 306 28.86 -8.27 -10.88
N SER A 307 27.94 -7.51 -10.31
CA SER A 307 28.00 -6.06 -10.27
C SER A 307 28.21 -5.60 -8.83
N GLU A 308 28.90 -4.48 -8.66
CA GLU A 308 29.06 -3.81 -7.36
C GLU A 308 27.74 -3.22 -6.86
N HIS A 309 26.89 -2.80 -7.80
CA HIS A 309 25.58 -2.20 -7.57
C HIS A 309 24.49 -2.98 -8.29
N ILE A 310 23.26 -2.94 -7.76
CA ILE A 310 22.06 -3.38 -8.47
C ILE A 310 21.93 -2.54 -9.75
N PRO A 311 21.79 -3.18 -10.93
CA PRO A 311 21.55 -2.48 -12.19
C PRO A 311 20.31 -1.59 -12.14
N ALA A 312 20.33 -0.46 -12.86
CA ALA A 312 19.27 0.55 -12.84
C ALA A 312 17.88 -0.02 -13.18
N ASP A 313 17.81 -0.99 -14.10
CA ASP A 313 16.59 -1.68 -14.53
C ASP A 313 16.01 -2.63 -13.48
N GLN A 314 16.76 -2.95 -12.41
CA GLN A 314 16.39 -3.89 -11.35
C GLN A 314 16.24 -3.23 -9.98
N THR A 315 16.34 -1.89 -9.91
CA THR A 315 16.28 -1.14 -8.63
C THR A 315 14.90 -1.21 -7.95
N SER A 316 13.83 -1.46 -8.71
CA SER A 316 12.50 -1.77 -8.16
C SER A 316 12.45 -3.06 -7.31
N MET A 317 13.46 -3.93 -7.45
CA MET A 317 13.61 -5.17 -6.69
C MET A 317 14.57 -5.04 -5.50
N VAL A 318 14.98 -3.83 -5.11
CA VAL A 318 15.90 -3.60 -3.96
C VAL A 318 15.45 -4.35 -2.70
N VAL A 319 14.19 -4.21 -2.29
CA VAL A 319 13.66 -4.86 -1.08
C VAL A 319 13.74 -6.38 -1.16
N PRO A 320 13.16 -7.04 -2.18
CA PRO A 320 13.22 -8.50 -2.23
C PRO A 320 14.65 -9.04 -2.43
N LEU A 321 15.53 -8.31 -3.11
CA LEU A 321 16.95 -8.68 -3.23
C LEU A 321 17.70 -8.61 -1.89
N VAL A 322 17.47 -7.57 -1.10
CA VAL A 322 18.05 -7.47 0.25
C VAL A 322 17.58 -8.64 1.11
N PHE A 323 16.28 -8.95 1.09
CA PHE A 323 15.77 -10.07 1.88
C PHE A 323 16.33 -11.41 1.42
N GLN A 324 16.47 -11.63 0.11
CA GLN A 324 16.97 -12.89 -0.41
C GLN A 324 18.46 -13.11 -0.14
N TYR A 325 19.29 -12.07 -0.30
CA TYR A 325 20.75 -12.22 -0.33
C TYR A 325 21.47 -11.70 0.91
N LEU A 326 20.80 -10.87 1.71
CA LEU A 326 21.36 -10.26 2.92
C LEU A 326 20.63 -10.70 4.20
N THR A 327 19.73 -11.68 4.16
CA THR A 327 19.13 -12.20 5.39
C THR A 327 19.15 -13.72 5.43
N PRO A 328 19.15 -14.34 6.63
CA PRO A 328 18.98 -15.78 6.76
C PRO A 328 17.63 -16.23 6.17
N LYS A 329 17.57 -17.44 5.60
CA LYS A 329 16.37 -17.95 4.89
C LYS A 329 15.05 -17.77 5.65
N TRP A 330 15.05 -18.00 6.96
CA TRP A 330 13.83 -17.87 7.77
C TRP A 330 13.37 -16.40 7.88
N VAL A 331 14.30 -15.44 7.92
CA VAL A 331 14.01 -13.99 7.91
C VAL A 331 13.50 -13.56 6.53
N THR A 332 14.12 -14.07 5.46
CA THR A 332 13.69 -13.82 4.07
C THR A 332 12.21 -14.11 3.90
N PHE A 333 11.71 -15.24 4.42
CA PHE A 333 10.31 -15.61 4.30
C PHE A 333 9.38 -14.69 5.08
N ILE A 334 9.77 -14.28 6.29
CA ILE A 334 8.99 -13.32 7.07
C ILE A 334 8.94 -11.96 6.35
N GLY A 335 10.07 -11.48 5.84
CA GLY A 335 10.18 -10.20 5.12
C GLY A 335 9.38 -10.18 3.81
N LEU A 336 9.53 -11.20 2.97
CA LEU A 336 8.80 -11.28 1.70
C LEU A 336 7.31 -11.55 1.91
N GLY A 337 6.95 -12.31 2.95
CA GLY A 337 5.56 -12.46 3.40
C GLY A 337 4.96 -11.13 3.87
N ALA A 338 5.71 -10.34 4.63
CA ALA A 338 5.33 -8.99 5.05
C ALA A 338 5.12 -8.03 3.85
N VAL A 339 6.01 -8.03 2.86
CA VAL A 339 5.81 -7.22 1.64
C VAL A 339 4.56 -7.69 0.88
N SER A 340 4.36 -9.00 0.77
CA SER A 340 3.16 -9.56 0.15
C SER A 340 1.87 -9.14 0.88
N ALA A 341 1.91 -9.09 2.22
CA ALA A 341 0.84 -8.57 3.08
C ALA A 341 0.49 -7.12 2.75
N ALA A 342 1.51 -6.26 2.66
CA ALA A 342 1.37 -4.83 2.39
C ALA A 342 0.74 -4.57 1.02
N VAL A 343 1.21 -5.31 0.01
CA VAL A 343 0.63 -5.24 -1.33
C VAL A 343 -0.85 -5.63 -1.28
N MET A 344 -1.19 -6.77 -0.68
CA MET A 344 -2.56 -7.27 -0.67
C MET A 344 -3.54 -6.27 -0.04
N SER A 345 -3.18 -5.71 1.13
CA SER A 345 -3.92 -4.66 1.83
C SER A 345 -4.13 -3.38 1.01
N SER A 346 -3.26 -3.10 0.04
CA SER A 346 -3.43 -1.95 -0.85
C SER A 346 -4.26 -2.29 -2.09
N ALA A 347 -4.12 -3.52 -2.60
CA ALA A 347 -4.84 -3.99 -3.77
C ALA A 347 -6.34 -4.13 -3.49
N ASP A 348 -6.72 -4.75 -2.37
CA ASP A 348 -8.12 -4.89 -1.97
C ASP A 348 -8.81 -3.53 -1.76
N SER A 349 -8.10 -2.59 -1.15
CA SER A 349 -8.51 -1.22 -0.89
C SER A 349 -8.77 -0.44 -2.17
N SER A 350 -7.86 -0.54 -3.14
CA SER A 350 -7.99 0.14 -4.44
C SER A 350 -9.14 -0.43 -5.26
N VAL A 351 -9.28 -1.76 -5.30
CA VAL A 351 -10.40 -2.43 -6.00
C VAL A 351 -11.74 -2.08 -5.35
N LEU A 352 -11.83 -2.14 -4.02
CA LEU A 352 -13.05 -1.79 -3.29
C LEU A 352 -13.41 -0.31 -3.49
N SER A 353 -12.42 0.58 -3.51
CA SER A 353 -12.59 2.01 -3.79
C SER A 353 -13.17 2.26 -5.18
N ALA A 354 -12.57 1.67 -6.22
CA ALA A 354 -13.04 1.79 -7.60
C ALA A 354 -14.46 1.23 -7.77
N ALA A 355 -14.73 0.05 -7.21
CA ALA A 355 -16.05 -0.57 -7.23
C ALA A 355 -17.10 0.29 -6.50
N SER A 356 -16.72 0.88 -5.36
CA SER A 356 -17.58 1.74 -4.54
C SER A 356 -18.00 3.00 -5.31
N MET A 357 -17.04 3.72 -5.91
CA MET A 357 -17.37 4.90 -6.72
C MET A 357 -18.24 4.54 -7.92
N PHE A 358 -17.94 3.44 -8.60
CA PHE A 358 -18.75 3.01 -9.74
C PHE A 358 -20.19 2.68 -9.33
N ALA A 359 -20.37 1.84 -8.32
CA ALA A 359 -21.68 1.40 -7.86
C ALA A 359 -22.53 2.58 -7.36
N HIS A 360 -21.93 3.48 -6.57
CA HIS A 360 -22.64 4.59 -5.95
C HIS A 360 -22.85 5.78 -6.91
N ASN A 361 -21.77 6.27 -7.53
CA ASN A 361 -21.82 7.53 -8.26
C ASN A 361 -22.23 7.37 -9.73
N ILE A 362 -22.02 6.20 -10.34
CA ILE A 362 -22.37 5.93 -11.74
C ILE A 362 -23.63 5.06 -11.83
N TRP A 363 -23.59 3.86 -11.28
CA TRP A 363 -24.65 2.88 -11.50
C TRP A 363 -25.97 3.30 -10.87
N LYS A 364 -25.96 3.61 -9.56
CA LYS A 364 -27.17 4.02 -8.83
C LYS A 364 -27.76 5.33 -9.34
N LEU A 365 -26.94 6.28 -9.78
CA LEU A 365 -27.42 7.62 -10.12
C LEU A 365 -27.69 7.82 -11.62
N THR A 366 -26.93 7.17 -12.50
CA THR A 366 -26.96 7.45 -13.95
C THR A 366 -27.63 6.33 -14.76
N ILE A 367 -27.38 5.06 -14.39
CA ILE A 367 -27.80 3.91 -15.23
C ILE A 367 -29.13 3.34 -14.75
N ARG A 368 -29.33 3.17 -13.44
CA ARG A 368 -30.60 2.71 -12.85
C ARG A 368 -30.92 3.43 -11.53
N PRO A 369 -31.59 4.60 -11.57
CA PRO A 369 -32.02 5.39 -10.39
C PRO A 369 -32.87 4.62 -9.37
N HIS A 370 -33.49 3.50 -9.79
CA HIS A 370 -34.44 2.72 -9.00
C HIS A 370 -34.01 1.27 -8.77
N VAL A 371 -32.76 0.89 -9.09
CA VAL A 371 -32.26 -0.47 -8.81
C VAL A 371 -31.34 -0.45 -7.61
N ASN A 372 -31.84 -1.07 -6.54
CA ASN A 372 -31.06 -1.49 -5.38
C ASN A 372 -30.10 -2.59 -5.84
N ILE A 373 -28.79 -2.33 -5.77
CA ILE A 373 -27.76 -3.29 -6.14
C ILE A 373 -27.44 -4.17 -4.92
N LEU A 374 -27.32 -5.47 -5.19
CA LEU A 374 -27.08 -6.62 -4.32
C LEU A 374 -25.87 -6.49 -3.37
#